data_AF-A0A1M5XHU8-F1
#
_entry.id   AF-A0A1M5XHU8-F1
#
_cell.length_a   1.000
_cell.length_b   1.000
_cell.length_c   1.000
_cell.angle_alpha   90.00
_cell.angle_beta   90.00
_cell.angle_gamma   90.00
#
_symmetry.space_group_name_H-M   'P 1'
#
loop_
_entity.id
_entity.type
_entity.pdbx_description
1 polymer ?
#
loop_
_entity_poly.entity_id
_entity_poly.type
_entity_poly.pdbx_seq_one_letter_code
_entity_poly.pdbx_strand_id
1 'polypeptide(L)'
;MNVTVAAKFLEIDWLNNALVQFFGIIHSGVKVVFSSDNWSYGLTIILVTLIIRGLLFPLNYKQLKSSSKMSEVQPKIKELQAKYKNNPEKLNQETMKLYKEEGVNPLGGCLPLLLQWPILIAMYYLFMNLTIINPNIGDVTFLGLKLLGTPASFSEVSSNILLVGTWILPLLSGATTYFSSIIMSPKGSEASKQTGTLSIGMSIMITYMSFRFTTALVLYWVTNNLFQLVQSLLIKKGSNKKVQEA
;
A
#
# COMPACT_ATOMS: atom_id res chain seq x y z
N MET A 1 -17.82 -19.05 1.90
CA MET A 1 -18.44 -17.84 2.46
C MET A 1 -18.84 -16.96 1.28
N ASN A 2 -20.14 -16.76 1.06
CA ASN A 2 -20.64 -16.00 -0.10
C ASN A 2 -20.10 -14.56 -0.03
N VAL A 3 -19.55 -14.08 -1.14
CA VAL A 3 -19.01 -12.71 -1.30
C VAL A 3 -20.05 -11.66 -0.88
N THR A 4 -21.33 -11.92 -1.13
CA THR A 4 -22.48 -11.11 -0.72
C THR A 4 -22.65 -10.98 0.80
N VAL A 5 -22.25 -11.98 1.58
CA VAL A 5 -22.40 -11.97 3.05
C VAL A 5 -21.29 -11.15 3.71
N ALA A 6 -20.07 -11.20 3.16
CA ALA A 6 -18.96 -10.36 3.60
C ALA A 6 -19.18 -8.88 3.22
N ALA A 7 -19.73 -8.63 2.02
CA ALA A 7 -20.17 -7.31 1.58
C ALA A 7 -21.28 -6.75 2.47
N LYS A 8 -22.24 -7.57 2.91
CA LYS A 8 -23.35 -7.13 3.76
C LYS A 8 -22.93 -6.81 5.20
N PHE A 9 -21.79 -7.33 5.66
CA PHE A 9 -21.27 -7.09 7.02
C PHE A 9 -20.56 -5.73 7.16
N LEU A 10 -20.25 -5.07 6.05
CA LEU A 10 -19.69 -3.73 5.98
C LEU A 10 -20.58 -2.93 5.02
N GLU A 11 -21.45 -2.04 5.50
CA GLU A 11 -22.37 -1.20 4.69
C GLU A 11 -21.64 -0.29 3.65
N ILE A 12 -20.94 -0.89 2.68
CA ILE A 12 -20.01 -0.26 1.73
C ILE A 12 -20.57 -0.33 0.30
N ASP A 13 -21.79 -0.85 0.10
CA ASP A 13 -22.42 -0.93 -1.23
C ASP A 13 -22.44 0.42 -1.94
N TRP A 14 -22.72 1.51 -1.21
CA TRP A 14 -22.71 2.86 -1.77
C TRP A 14 -21.30 3.28 -2.25
N LEU A 15 -20.25 2.94 -1.49
CA LEU A 15 -18.87 3.27 -1.82
C LEU A 15 -18.39 2.44 -3.01
N ASN A 16 -18.73 1.15 -3.03
CA ASN A 16 -18.42 0.26 -4.15
C ASN A 16 -19.08 0.75 -5.44
N ASN A 17 -20.37 1.10 -5.38
CA ASN A 17 -21.10 1.66 -6.53
C ASN A 17 -20.50 2.99 -6.99
N ALA A 18 -20.16 3.89 -6.05
CA ALA A 18 -19.50 5.15 -6.36
C ALA A 18 -18.13 4.92 -7.03
N LEU A 19 -17.34 3.97 -6.55
CA LEU A 19 -16.04 3.63 -7.14
C LEU A 19 -16.16 2.99 -8.51
N VAL A 20 -17.16 2.15 -8.74
CA VAL A 20 -17.46 1.58 -10.06
C VAL A 20 -17.82 2.68 -11.05
N GLN A 21 -18.71 3.61 -10.66
CA GLN A 21 -19.07 4.74 -11.51
C GLN A 21 -17.87 5.64 -11.79
N PHE A 22 -17.11 5.96 -10.75
CA PHE A 22 -15.88 6.75 -10.87
C PHE A 22 -14.87 6.09 -11.82
N PHE A 23 -14.62 4.78 -11.66
CA PHE A 23 -13.77 4.02 -12.57
C PHE A 23 -14.29 4.09 -14.02
N GLY A 24 -15.61 3.93 -14.22
CA GLY A 24 -16.24 4.04 -15.53
C GLY A 24 -16.02 5.40 -16.19
N ILE A 25 -16.18 6.49 -15.44
CA ILE A 25 -15.94 7.86 -15.94
C ILE A 25 -14.49 8.04 -16.38
N ILE A 26 -13.54 7.63 -15.55
CA ILE A 26 -12.10 7.72 -15.88
C ILE A 26 -11.79 6.83 -17.08
N HIS A 27 -12.30 5.60 -17.12
CA HIS A 27 -12.09 4.67 -18.22
C HIS A 27 -12.61 5.23 -19.55
N SER A 28 -13.80 5.83 -19.56
CA SER A 28 -14.35 6.49 -20.75
C SER A 28 -13.44 7.60 -21.25
N GLY A 29 -12.88 8.42 -20.34
CA GLY A 29 -11.92 9.46 -20.69
C GLY A 29 -10.61 8.90 -21.25
N VAL A 30 -10.06 7.85 -20.62
CA VAL A 30 -8.84 7.19 -21.09
C VAL A 30 -9.05 6.56 -22.46
N LYS A 31 -10.21 5.93 -22.71
CA LYS A 31 -10.53 5.27 -23.98
C LYS A 31 -10.61 6.23 -25.17
N VAL A 32 -10.97 7.50 -24.93
CA VAL A 32 -10.93 8.56 -25.96
C VAL A 32 -9.49 8.80 -26.44
N VAL A 33 -8.51 8.72 -25.53
CA VAL A 33 -7.09 8.96 -25.84
C VAL A 33 -6.40 7.66 -26.28
N PHE A 34 -6.75 6.52 -25.68
CA PHE A 34 -6.16 5.21 -25.93
C PHE A 34 -7.25 4.22 -26.37
N SER A 35 -7.44 4.08 -27.68
CA SER A 35 -8.53 3.26 -28.22
C SER A 35 -8.36 1.75 -28.02
N SER A 36 -7.14 1.27 -27.74
CA SER A 36 -6.91 -0.14 -27.42
C SER A 36 -7.41 -0.46 -26.01
N ASP A 37 -8.34 -1.41 -25.88
CA ASP A 37 -8.92 -1.81 -24.59
C ASP A 37 -7.82 -2.24 -23.58
N ASN A 38 -6.79 -2.93 -24.06
CA ASN A 38 -5.58 -3.32 -23.32
C ASN A 38 -4.92 -2.18 -22.56
N TRP A 39 -4.56 -1.10 -23.25
CA TRP A 39 -3.94 0.07 -22.63
C TRP A 39 -4.94 0.88 -21.81
N SER A 40 -6.19 0.96 -22.27
CA SER A 40 -7.22 1.74 -21.59
C SER A 40 -7.45 1.25 -20.16
N TYR A 41 -7.66 -0.05 -19.94
CA TYR A 41 -7.90 -0.57 -18.61
C TYR A 41 -6.68 -0.48 -17.69
N GLY A 42 -5.49 -0.83 -18.18
CA GLY A 42 -4.27 -0.76 -17.38
C GLY A 42 -3.93 0.67 -16.93
N LEU A 43 -4.04 1.64 -17.84
CA LEU A 43 -3.85 3.05 -17.53
C LEU A 43 -4.96 3.58 -16.61
N THR A 44 -6.19 3.12 -16.78
CA THR A 44 -7.30 3.50 -15.88
C THR A 44 -7.02 3.05 -14.45
N ILE A 45 -6.56 1.82 -14.24
CA ILE A 45 -6.19 1.32 -12.90
C ILE A 45 -5.13 2.24 -12.28
N ILE A 46 -4.08 2.58 -13.04
CA ILE A 46 -3.01 3.46 -12.56
C ILE A 46 -3.56 4.85 -12.23
N LEU A 47 -4.34 5.46 -13.13
CA LEU A 47 -4.89 6.81 -12.96
C LEU A 47 -5.86 6.89 -11.79
N VAL A 48 -6.79 5.93 -11.65
CA VAL A 48 -7.71 5.87 -10.50
C VAL A 48 -6.92 5.77 -9.20
N THR A 49 -5.86 4.96 -9.16
CA THR A 49 -4.97 4.86 -8.00
C THR A 49 -4.35 6.21 -7.65
N LEU A 50 -3.80 6.92 -8.65
CA LEU A 50 -3.16 8.22 -8.47
C LEU A 50 -4.15 9.30 -8.03
N ILE A 51 -5.37 9.31 -8.57
CA ILE A 51 -6.41 10.28 -8.20
C ILE A 51 -6.86 10.05 -6.75
N ILE A 52 -7.18 8.80 -6.37
CA ILE A 52 -7.55 8.46 -4.99
C ILE A 52 -6.42 8.86 -4.04
N ARG A 53 -5.16 8.58 -4.40
CA ARG A 53 -3.99 8.97 -3.60
C ARG A 53 -3.78 10.48 -3.53
N GLY A 54 -4.11 11.21 -4.59
CA GLY A 54 -4.12 12.67 -4.62
C GLY A 54 -5.19 13.25 -3.70
N LEU A 55 -6.41 12.73 -3.71
CA LEU A 55 -7.49 13.13 -2.81
C LEU A 55 -7.14 12.85 -1.34
N LEU A 56 -6.55 11.68 -1.07
CA LEU A 56 -6.11 11.28 0.27
C LEU A 56 -4.72 11.83 0.64
N PHE A 57 -4.10 12.65 -0.22
CA PHE A 57 -2.76 13.20 -0.02
C PHE A 57 -2.58 13.92 1.32
N PRO A 58 -3.45 14.88 1.73
CA PRO A 58 -3.24 15.62 2.98
C PRO A 58 -3.33 14.72 4.22
N LEU A 59 -4.19 13.70 4.18
CA LEU A 59 -4.35 12.72 5.24
C LEU A 59 -3.10 11.83 5.35
N ASN A 60 -2.67 11.24 4.23
CA ASN A 60 -1.48 10.42 4.15
C ASN A 60 -0.22 11.21 4.55
N TYR A 61 -0.10 12.48 4.14
CA TYR A 61 1.03 13.34 4.51
C TYR A 61 1.12 13.55 6.03
N LYS A 62 0.00 13.85 6.71
CA LYS A 62 -0.03 14.00 8.18
C LYS A 62 0.40 12.71 8.89
N GLN A 63 -0.09 11.57 8.40
CA GLN A 63 0.25 10.26 8.93
C GLN A 63 1.73 9.92 8.74
N LEU A 64 2.27 10.12 7.54
CA LEU A 64 3.68 9.88 7.25
C LEU A 64 4.59 10.79 8.07
N LYS A 65 4.21 12.07 8.25
CA LYS A 65 4.91 13.02 9.11
C LYS A 65 4.90 12.58 10.59
N SER A 66 3.78 12.05 11.09
CA SER A 66 3.71 11.50 12.46
C SER A 66 4.64 10.30 12.63
N SER A 67 4.73 9.43 11.62
CA SER A 67 5.65 8.28 11.64
C SER A 67 7.12 8.71 11.56
N SER A 68 7.45 9.77 10.80
CA SER A 68 8.81 10.34 10.78
C SER A 68 9.23 10.86 12.15
N LYS A 69 8.38 11.63 12.83
CA LYS A 69 8.64 12.12 14.19
C LYS A 69 8.85 10.97 15.18
N MET A 70 8.07 9.89 15.04
CA MET A 70 8.27 8.70 15.86
C MET A 70 9.66 8.09 15.64
N SER A 71 10.17 8.09 14.41
CA SER A 71 11.54 7.65 14.13
C SER A 71 12.60 8.56 14.75
N GLU A 72 12.33 9.86 14.88
CA GLU A 72 13.27 10.84 15.46
C GLU A 72 13.42 10.68 16.97
N VAL A 73 12.38 10.23 17.68
CA VAL A 73 12.39 10.02 19.16
C VAL A 73 13.06 8.70 19.58
N GLN A 74 13.29 7.79 18.63
CA GLN A 74 13.87 6.45 18.91
C GLN A 74 15.24 6.44 19.60
N PRO A 75 16.17 7.38 19.40
CA PRO A 75 17.42 7.45 20.17
C PRO A 75 17.14 7.61 21.67
N LYS A 76 16.23 8.51 22.05
CA LYS A 76 15.83 8.75 23.44
C LYS A 76 15.15 7.51 24.06
N ILE A 77 14.38 6.77 23.25
CA ILE A 77 13.81 5.47 23.66
C ILE A 77 14.91 4.46 23.97
N LYS A 78 15.98 4.39 23.17
CA LYS A 78 17.12 3.49 23.44
C LYS A 78 17.81 3.83 24.77
N GLU A 79 17.96 5.11 25.07
CA GLU A 79 18.53 5.57 26.34
C GLU A 79 17.66 5.13 27.53
N LEU A 80 16.33 5.27 27.41
CA LEU A 80 15.38 4.77 28.41
C LEU A 80 15.47 3.25 28.57
N GLN A 81 15.56 2.49 27.47
CA GLN A 81 15.72 1.04 27.48
C GLN A 81 17.01 0.61 28.21
N ALA A 82 18.12 1.33 27.98
CA ALA A 82 19.37 1.09 28.69
C ALA A 82 19.27 1.43 30.18
N LYS A 83 18.61 2.55 30.53
CA LYS A 83 18.46 3.04 31.91
C LYS A 83 17.52 2.17 32.76
N TYR A 84 16.45 1.65 32.17
CA TYR A 84 15.40 0.91 32.88
C TYR A 84 15.33 -0.57 32.48
N LYS A 85 16.46 -1.16 32.04
CA LYS A 85 16.55 -2.56 31.57
C LYS A 85 15.94 -3.58 32.53
N ASN A 86 16.05 -3.34 33.84
CA ASN A 86 15.56 -4.24 34.90
C ASN A 86 14.17 -3.85 35.44
N ASN A 87 13.53 -2.81 34.90
CA ASN A 87 12.24 -2.33 35.36
C ASN A 87 11.31 -2.00 34.16
N PRO A 88 10.62 -3.01 33.61
CA PRO A 88 9.79 -2.85 32.42
C PRO A 88 8.58 -1.94 32.65
N GLU A 89 8.06 -1.90 33.88
CA GLU A 89 6.93 -1.04 34.23
C GLU A 89 7.32 0.43 34.18
N LYS A 90 8.47 0.77 34.78
CA LYS A 90 9.02 2.12 34.73
C LYS A 90 9.47 2.52 33.32
N LEU A 91 10.02 1.58 32.55
CA LEU A 91 10.36 1.79 31.15
C LEU A 91 9.12 2.21 30.33
N ASN A 92 7.99 1.54 30.52
CA ASN A 92 6.75 1.87 29.80
C ASN A 92 6.22 3.25 30.19
N GLN A 93 6.21 3.57 31.49
CA GLN A 93 5.78 4.88 31.99
C GLN A 93 6.62 6.02 31.42
N GLU A 94 7.95 5.90 31.46
CA GLU A 94 8.87 6.93 30.94
C GLU A 94 8.81 7.03 29.41
N THR A 95 8.61 5.91 28.72
CA THR A 95 8.40 5.90 27.26
C THR A 95 7.14 6.66 26.87
N MET A 96 6.02 6.44 27.58
CA MET A 96 4.78 7.16 27.33
C MET A 96 4.87 8.64 27.71
N LYS A 97 5.62 8.97 28.76
CA LYS A 97 5.91 10.35 29.16
C LYS A 97 6.73 11.06 28.08
N LEU A 98 7.78 10.42 27.58
CA LEU A 98 8.60 10.94 26.48
C LEU A 98 7.76 11.17 25.21
N TYR A 99 6.86 10.25 24.84
CA TYR A 99 5.98 10.48 23.69
C TYR A 99 5.07 11.70 23.86
N LYS A 100 4.57 11.96 25.09
CA LYS A 100 3.78 13.15 25.38
C LYS A 100 4.62 14.43 25.33
N GLU A 101 5.82 14.41 25.90
CA GLU A 101 6.76 15.54 25.92
C GLU A 101 7.21 15.93 24.50
N GLU A 102 7.49 14.94 23.65
CA GLU A 102 7.89 15.16 22.25
C GLU A 102 6.68 15.39 21.31
N GLY A 103 5.45 15.32 21.83
CA GLY A 103 4.21 15.51 21.05
C GLY A 103 4.02 14.46 19.95
N VAL A 104 4.44 13.22 20.18
CA VAL A 104 4.36 12.10 19.23
C VAL A 104 3.23 11.15 19.62
N ASN A 105 2.38 10.79 18.65
CA ASN A 105 1.31 9.81 18.84
C ASN A 105 1.75 8.41 18.35
N PRO A 106 1.85 7.39 19.22
CA PRO A 106 2.22 6.03 18.83
C PRO A 106 1.22 5.36 17.89
N LEU A 107 -0.05 5.75 17.91
CA LEU A 107 -1.08 5.22 17.01
C LEU A 107 -0.95 5.76 15.59
N GLY A 108 -0.17 6.83 15.37
CA GLY A 108 0.05 7.38 14.03
C GLY A 108 0.76 6.41 13.07
N GLY A 109 1.50 5.42 13.60
CA GLY A 109 2.26 4.46 12.80
C GLY A 109 1.46 3.29 12.24
N CYS A 110 0.36 2.87 12.89
CA CYS A 110 -0.50 1.77 12.42
C CYS A 110 -1.72 2.27 11.62
N LEU A 111 -2.00 3.57 11.69
CA LEU A 111 -3.07 4.21 10.92
C LEU A 111 -3.03 3.95 9.40
N PRO A 112 -1.86 3.81 8.72
CA PRO A 112 -1.84 3.54 7.28
C PRO A 112 -2.50 2.21 6.93
N LEU A 113 -2.32 1.21 7.81
CA LEU A 113 -2.89 -0.11 7.62
C LEU A 113 -4.42 -0.07 7.76
N LEU A 114 -4.93 0.66 8.76
CA LEU A 114 -6.36 0.83 8.98
C LEU A 114 -7.06 1.55 7.82
N LEU A 115 -6.44 2.60 7.27
CA LEU A 115 -7.00 3.32 6.13
C LEU A 115 -6.93 2.49 4.84
N GLN A 116 -5.92 1.63 4.69
CA GLN A 116 -5.73 0.82 3.49
C GLN A 116 -6.77 -0.29 3.37
N TRP A 117 -7.20 -0.90 4.48
CA TRP A 117 -8.12 -2.03 4.48
C TRP A 117 -9.43 -1.77 3.73
N PRO A 118 -10.19 -0.68 4.01
CA PRO A 118 -11.41 -0.36 3.26
C PRO A 118 -11.16 -0.15 1.76
N ILE A 119 -10.08 0.52 1.39
CA ILE A 119 -9.76 0.81 -0.01
C ILE A 119 -9.41 -0.48 -0.75
N LEU A 120 -8.64 -1.38 -0.13
CA LEU A 120 -8.30 -2.68 -0.70
C LEU A 120 -9.55 -3.51 -0.99
N ILE A 121 -10.47 -3.57 -0.03
CA ILE A 121 -11.75 -4.27 -0.17
C ILE A 121 -12.54 -3.67 -1.34
N ALA A 122 -12.64 -2.35 -1.41
CA ALA A 122 -13.38 -1.68 -2.46
C ALA A 122 -12.77 -1.89 -3.87
N MET A 123 -11.44 -1.86 -3.99
CA MET A 123 -10.74 -2.18 -5.25
C MET A 123 -10.90 -3.65 -5.63
N TYR A 124 -10.88 -4.57 -4.66
CA TYR A 124 -11.16 -5.98 -4.92
C TYR A 124 -12.57 -6.18 -5.50
N TYR A 125 -13.60 -5.57 -4.89
CA TYR A 125 -14.97 -5.61 -5.41
C TYR A 125 -15.10 -4.96 -6.79
N LEU A 126 -14.46 -3.81 -6.99
CA LEU A 126 -14.42 -3.14 -8.29
C LEU A 126 -13.93 -4.11 -9.38
N PHE A 127 -12.78 -4.75 -9.18
CA PHE A 127 -12.20 -5.65 -10.19
C PHE A 127 -12.98 -6.96 -10.37
N MET A 128 -13.64 -7.46 -9.32
CA MET A 128 -14.55 -8.61 -9.45
C MET A 128 -15.80 -8.27 -10.25
N ASN A 129 -16.30 -7.04 -10.13
CA ASN A 129 -17.50 -6.58 -10.85
C ASN A 129 -17.20 -6.06 -12.26
N LEU A 130 -15.94 -5.84 -12.63
CA LEU A 130 -15.55 -5.43 -13.99
C LEU A 130 -16.01 -6.43 -15.06
N THR A 131 -16.09 -7.73 -14.74
CA THR A 131 -16.62 -8.78 -15.63
C THR A 131 -18.11 -8.62 -15.91
N ILE A 132 -18.86 -8.00 -15.00
CA ILE A 132 -20.30 -7.68 -15.16
C ILE A 132 -20.47 -6.50 -16.14
N ILE A 133 -19.54 -5.55 -16.12
CA ILE A 133 -19.60 -4.31 -16.92
C ILE A 133 -19.13 -4.56 -18.36
N ASN A 134 -18.16 -5.45 -18.57
CA ASN A 134 -17.69 -5.83 -19.89
C ASN A 134 -17.35 -7.33 -19.93
N PRO A 135 -18.20 -8.19 -20.52
CA PRO A 135 -17.97 -9.64 -20.55
C PRO A 135 -16.63 -10.05 -21.20
N ASN A 136 -16.09 -9.22 -22.10
CA ASN A 136 -14.84 -9.48 -22.82
C ASN A 136 -13.59 -9.02 -22.05
N ILE A 137 -13.74 -8.49 -20.82
CA ILE A 137 -12.60 -7.99 -20.04
C ILE A 137 -11.67 -9.10 -19.54
N GLY A 138 -12.13 -10.36 -19.60
CA GLY A 138 -11.37 -11.54 -19.20
C GLY A 138 -10.04 -11.67 -19.94
N ASP A 139 -9.96 -11.23 -21.20
CA ASP A 139 -8.77 -11.37 -22.05
C ASP A 139 -7.96 -10.08 -22.22
N VAL A 140 -8.33 -9.03 -21.51
CA VAL A 140 -7.60 -7.77 -21.53
C VAL A 140 -6.22 -7.96 -20.92
N THR A 141 -5.21 -7.62 -21.71
CA THR A 141 -3.79 -7.70 -21.32
C THR A 141 -3.19 -6.30 -21.28
N PHE A 142 -2.41 -5.99 -20.25
CA PHE A 142 -1.70 -4.72 -20.14
C PHE A 142 -0.21 -4.98 -19.90
N LEU A 143 0.67 -4.51 -20.78
CA LEU A 143 2.11 -4.80 -20.69
C LEU A 143 2.44 -6.32 -20.59
N GLY A 144 1.65 -7.17 -21.26
CA GLY A 144 1.78 -8.62 -21.17
C GLY A 144 1.15 -9.23 -19.91
N LEU A 145 0.40 -8.44 -19.12
CA LEU A 145 -0.27 -8.88 -17.90
C LEU A 145 -1.75 -9.14 -18.14
N LYS A 146 -2.24 -10.36 -17.97
CA LYS A 146 -3.68 -10.64 -17.98
C LYS A 146 -4.33 -10.04 -16.74
N LEU A 147 -5.05 -8.93 -16.90
CA LEU A 147 -5.48 -8.07 -15.78
C LEU A 147 -6.43 -8.80 -14.81
N LEU A 148 -7.37 -9.59 -15.32
CA LEU A 148 -8.31 -10.34 -14.47
C LEU A 148 -7.91 -11.81 -14.24
N GLY A 149 -6.79 -12.23 -14.82
CA GLY A 149 -6.18 -13.52 -14.51
C GLY A 149 -5.50 -13.50 -13.14
N THR A 150 -5.14 -14.68 -12.65
CA THR A 150 -4.22 -14.81 -11.52
C THR A 150 -2.78 -14.77 -12.03
N PRO A 151 -1.86 -14.07 -11.32
CA PRO A 151 -0.44 -14.06 -11.65
C PRO A 151 0.24 -15.44 -11.71
N ALA A 152 -0.39 -16.50 -11.20
CA ALA A 152 0.23 -17.79 -10.89
C ALA A 152 0.12 -18.87 -11.98
N SER A 153 -0.54 -18.65 -13.12
CA SER A 153 -0.68 -19.68 -14.16
C SER A 153 0.63 -19.95 -14.90
N PHE A 154 1.42 -20.90 -14.39
CA PHE A 154 2.72 -21.31 -14.95
C PHE A 154 2.65 -21.82 -16.39
N SER A 155 1.52 -22.38 -16.81
CA SER A 155 1.38 -23.00 -18.14
C SER A 155 1.40 -22.00 -19.30
N GLU A 156 1.19 -20.70 -19.03
CA GLU A 156 1.20 -19.66 -20.08
C GLU A 156 2.60 -19.05 -20.27
N VAL A 157 3.51 -19.19 -19.30
CA VAL A 157 4.84 -18.56 -19.30
C VAL A 157 5.78 -19.14 -20.38
N SER A 158 5.54 -20.38 -20.84
CA SER A 158 6.48 -21.06 -21.76
C SER A 158 6.44 -20.54 -23.21
N SER A 159 5.40 -19.81 -23.63
CA SER A 159 5.23 -19.41 -25.03
C SER A 159 5.54 -17.96 -25.34
N ASN A 160 5.57 -17.06 -24.33
CA ASN A 160 5.80 -15.64 -24.55
C ASN A 160 6.67 -15.02 -23.46
N ILE A 161 7.85 -14.52 -23.83
CA ILE A 161 8.79 -13.86 -22.91
C ILE A 161 8.19 -12.59 -22.27
N LEU A 162 7.12 -12.04 -22.84
CA LEU A 162 6.36 -10.91 -22.30
C LEU A 162 5.40 -11.30 -21.16
N LEU A 163 5.05 -12.59 -21.00
CA LEU A 163 4.26 -13.10 -19.87
C LEU A 163 5.08 -13.24 -18.58
N VAL A 164 6.41 -13.07 -18.64
CA VAL A 164 7.30 -12.94 -17.47
C VAL A 164 6.83 -11.80 -16.54
N GLY A 165 6.13 -10.80 -17.11
CA GLY A 165 5.43 -9.74 -16.38
C GLY A 165 4.52 -10.26 -15.26
N THR A 166 3.86 -11.40 -15.44
CA THR A 166 2.86 -11.89 -14.49
C THR A 166 3.50 -12.30 -13.16
N TRP A 167 4.72 -12.84 -13.16
CA TRP A 167 5.40 -13.32 -11.95
C TRP A 167 6.27 -12.26 -11.28
N ILE A 168 6.79 -11.32 -12.06
CA ILE A 168 7.55 -10.20 -11.51
C ILE A 168 6.65 -9.28 -10.69
N LEU A 169 5.35 -9.18 -11.03
CA LEU A 169 4.45 -8.23 -10.37
C LEU A 169 4.18 -8.56 -8.88
N PRO A 170 3.91 -9.81 -8.47
CA PRO A 170 3.88 -10.20 -7.05
C PRO A 170 5.20 -9.98 -6.31
N LEU A 171 6.35 -10.26 -6.95
CA LEU A 171 7.65 -10.01 -6.34
C LEU A 171 7.90 -8.50 -6.15
N LEU A 172 7.49 -7.70 -7.14
CA LEU A 172 7.55 -6.25 -7.10
C LEU A 172 6.61 -5.67 -6.04
N SER A 173 5.44 -6.27 -5.80
CA SER A 173 4.53 -5.85 -4.74
C SER A 173 5.16 -6.05 -3.35
N GLY A 174 5.82 -7.18 -3.11
CA GLY A 174 6.61 -7.43 -1.92
C GLY A 174 7.78 -6.46 -1.78
N ALA A 175 8.58 -6.30 -2.84
CA ALA A 175 9.73 -5.40 -2.83
C ALA A 175 9.32 -3.96 -2.53
N THR A 176 8.30 -3.44 -3.22
CA THR A 176 7.80 -2.07 -2.98
C THR A 176 7.20 -1.91 -1.59
N THR A 177 6.53 -2.93 -1.04
CA THR A 177 6.02 -2.94 0.34
C THR A 177 7.19 -2.85 1.33
N TYR A 178 8.22 -3.67 1.12
CA TYR A 178 9.42 -3.69 1.96
C TYR A 178 10.11 -2.33 1.96
N PHE A 179 10.43 -1.79 0.78
CA PHE A 179 11.12 -0.50 0.63
C PHE A 179 10.33 0.66 1.24
N SER A 180 9.01 0.71 0.99
CA SER A 180 8.13 1.74 1.55
C SER A 180 8.12 1.70 3.08
N SER A 181 8.19 0.51 3.67
CA SER A 181 8.23 0.32 5.11
C SER A 181 9.58 0.72 5.72
N ILE A 182 10.71 0.25 5.16
CA ILE A 182 12.03 0.45 5.77
C ILE A 182 12.56 1.89 5.67
N ILE A 183 12.08 2.70 4.72
CA ILE A 183 12.53 4.10 4.58
C ILE A 183 12.10 4.95 5.77
N MET A 184 10.97 4.61 6.36
CA MET A 184 10.38 5.26 7.52
C MET A 184 10.71 4.55 8.83
N SER A 185 11.26 3.33 8.76
CA SER A 185 11.68 2.60 9.95
C SER A 185 12.88 3.29 10.62
N PRO A 186 12.88 3.35 11.97
CA PRO A 186 14.02 3.84 12.73
C PRO A 186 15.26 2.99 12.47
N LYS A 187 16.46 3.58 12.54
CA LYS A 187 17.74 2.84 12.39
C LYS A 187 18.42 2.61 13.75
N GLY A 188 18.89 1.37 13.96
CA GLY A 188 19.87 1.02 14.99
C GLY A 188 19.35 0.84 16.43
N SER A 189 18.07 0.53 16.66
CA SER A 189 17.52 0.06 17.95
C SER A 189 17.17 -1.43 17.90
N GLU A 190 16.96 -2.04 19.06
CA GLU A 190 16.26 -3.33 19.14
C GLU A 190 14.82 -3.22 18.61
N ALA A 191 14.15 -2.09 18.83
CA ALA A 191 12.89 -1.72 18.18
C ALA A 191 13.01 -1.64 16.64
N SER A 192 14.15 -1.19 16.09
CA SER A 192 14.43 -1.21 14.64
C SER A 192 14.48 -2.63 14.08
N LYS A 193 15.05 -3.58 14.83
CA LYS A 193 15.03 -5.00 14.45
C LYS A 193 13.60 -5.54 14.44
N GLN A 194 12.81 -5.24 15.47
CA GLN A 194 11.40 -5.67 15.53
C GLN A 194 10.57 -5.09 14.37
N THR A 195 10.70 -3.78 14.09
CA THR A 195 10.01 -3.15 12.96
C THR A 195 10.50 -3.73 11.63
N GLY A 196 11.81 -3.94 11.46
CA GLY A 196 12.38 -4.54 10.25
C GLY A 196 11.89 -5.97 10.01
N THR A 197 11.88 -6.82 11.03
CA THR A 197 11.35 -8.19 10.92
C THR A 197 9.86 -8.19 10.59
N LEU A 198 9.08 -7.27 11.18
CA LEU A 198 7.67 -7.10 10.83
C LEU A 198 7.49 -6.66 9.37
N SER A 199 8.30 -5.70 8.90
CA SER A 199 8.30 -5.25 7.50
C SER A 199 8.62 -6.39 6.53
N ILE A 200 9.60 -7.23 6.85
CA ILE A 200 9.95 -8.42 6.05
C ILE A 200 8.78 -9.41 6.03
N GLY A 201 8.22 -9.73 7.20
CA GLY A 201 7.09 -10.65 7.30
C GLY A 201 5.88 -10.18 6.50
N MET A 202 5.53 -8.90 6.60
CA MET A 202 4.44 -8.30 5.81
C MET A 202 4.73 -8.32 4.31
N SER A 203 5.98 -8.09 3.91
CA SER A 203 6.35 -8.10 2.49
C SER A 203 6.23 -9.50 1.89
N ILE A 204 6.68 -10.53 2.61
CA ILE A 204 6.53 -11.94 2.20
C ILE A 204 5.03 -12.31 2.12
N MET A 205 4.24 -11.90 3.12
CA MET A 205 2.80 -12.14 3.14
C MET A 205 2.10 -11.49 1.94
N ILE A 206 2.40 -10.22 1.65
CA ILE A 206 1.82 -9.50 0.51
C ILE A 206 2.25 -10.14 -0.82
N THR A 207 3.51 -10.55 -0.98
CA THR A 207 3.95 -11.31 -2.16
C THR A 207 3.12 -12.58 -2.33
N TYR A 208 2.99 -13.38 -1.27
CA TYR A 208 2.21 -14.63 -1.29
C TYR A 208 0.74 -14.37 -1.66
N MET A 209 0.11 -13.37 -1.03
CA MET A 209 -1.28 -12.99 -1.33
C MET A 209 -1.42 -12.46 -2.76
N SER A 210 -0.42 -11.75 -3.28
CA SER A 210 -0.44 -11.21 -4.64
C SER A 210 -0.51 -12.33 -5.69
N PHE A 211 0.08 -13.49 -5.45
CA PHE A 211 -0.08 -14.66 -6.33
C PHE A 211 -1.51 -15.25 -6.32
N ARG A 212 -2.31 -14.94 -5.30
CA ARG A 212 -3.70 -15.44 -5.13
C ARG A 212 -4.76 -14.46 -5.62
N PHE A 213 -4.38 -13.20 -5.82
CA PHE A 213 -5.30 -12.16 -6.27
C PHE A 213 -5.23 -11.93 -7.78
N THR A 214 -6.15 -11.14 -8.31
CA THR A 214 -6.13 -10.75 -9.73
C THR A 214 -4.96 -9.82 -10.02
N THR A 215 -4.38 -9.92 -11.21
CA THR A 215 -3.24 -9.08 -11.61
C THR A 215 -3.56 -7.58 -11.55
N ALA A 216 -4.80 -7.18 -11.81
CA ALA A 216 -5.29 -5.81 -11.68
C ALA A 216 -5.15 -5.29 -10.24
N LEU A 217 -5.47 -6.13 -9.24
CA LEU A 217 -5.33 -5.75 -7.83
C LEU A 217 -3.86 -5.60 -7.43
N VAL A 218 -3.00 -6.47 -7.95
CA VAL A 218 -1.55 -6.38 -7.70
C VAL A 218 -0.95 -5.15 -8.38
N LEU A 219 -1.39 -4.82 -9.60
CA LEU A 219 -0.97 -3.60 -10.31
C LEU A 219 -1.37 -2.34 -9.53
N TYR A 220 -2.60 -2.31 -9.03
CA TYR A 220 -3.06 -1.27 -8.09
C TYR A 220 -2.13 -1.18 -6.88
N TRP A 221 -1.83 -2.30 -6.23
CA TRP A 221 -0.97 -2.34 -5.03
C TRP A 221 0.44 -1.81 -5.28
N VAL A 222 1.07 -2.22 -6.39
CA VAL A 222 2.40 -1.75 -6.79
C VAL A 222 2.38 -0.26 -7.06
N THR A 223 1.42 0.23 -7.86
CA THR A 223 1.27 1.66 -8.17
C THR A 223 1.09 2.49 -6.89
N ASN A 224 0.26 1.98 -6.00
CA ASN A 224 -0.02 2.55 -4.70
C ASN A 224 1.23 2.66 -3.82
N ASN A 225 2.02 1.59 -3.72
CA ASN A 225 3.27 1.59 -2.98
C ASN A 225 4.32 2.50 -3.60
N LEU A 226 4.42 2.55 -4.93
CA LEU A 226 5.35 3.47 -5.61
C LEU A 226 5.01 4.93 -5.29
N PHE A 227 3.73 5.29 -5.29
CA PHE A 227 3.30 6.62 -4.87
C PHE A 227 3.70 6.89 -3.42
N GLN A 228 3.41 5.97 -2.50
CA GLN A 228 3.78 6.10 -1.08
C GLN A 228 5.29 6.21 -0.90
N LEU A 229 6.09 5.43 -1.63
CA LEU A 229 7.54 5.45 -1.61
C LEU A 229 8.07 6.84 -1.97
N VAL A 230 7.56 7.43 -3.07
CA VAL A 230 7.92 8.79 -3.48
C VAL A 230 7.56 9.80 -2.39
N GLN A 231 6.37 9.70 -1.78
CA GLN A 231 5.98 10.58 -0.67
C GLN A 231 6.91 10.45 0.53
N SER A 232 7.24 9.23 0.95
CA SER A 232 8.12 8.95 2.08
C SER A 232 9.53 9.51 1.85
N LEU A 233 10.06 9.41 0.63
CA LEU A 233 11.34 9.99 0.26
C LEU A 233 11.33 11.52 0.31
N LEU A 234 10.27 12.16 -0.19
CA LEU A 234 10.11 13.61 -0.16
C LEU A 234 10.01 14.16 1.28
N ILE A 235 9.24 13.49 2.15
CA ILE A 235 9.09 13.87 3.55
C ILE A 235 10.41 13.73 4.30
N LYS A 236 11.12 12.63 4.10
CA LYS A 236 12.41 12.38 4.76
C LYS A 236 13.47 13.41 4.36
N LYS A 237 13.54 13.76 3.07
CA LYS A 237 14.43 14.83 2.57
C LYS A 237 14.10 16.17 3.23
N GLY A 238 12.81 16.48 3.37
CA GLY A 238 12.33 17.68 4.05
C GLY A 238 12.67 17.72 5.56
N SER A 239 12.58 16.59 6.26
CA SER A 239 12.93 16.51 7.70
C SER A 239 14.43 16.68 7.93
N ASN A 240 15.26 15.99 7.14
CA ASN A 240 16.72 16.08 7.24
C ASN A 240 17.25 17.51 7.03
N LYS A 241 16.63 18.28 6.13
CA LYS A 241 17.02 19.68 5.89
C LYS A 241 16.78 20.56 7.12
N LYS A 242 15.67 20.36 7.84
CA LYS A 242 15.34 21.12 9.06
C LYS A 242 16.28 20.81 10.23
N VAL A 243 16.74 19.57 10.36
CA VAL A 243 17.70 19.17 11.40
C VAL A 243 19.09 19.76 11.16
N GLN A 244 19.46 20.04 9.92
CA GLN A 244 20.73 20.69 9.59
C GLN A 244 20.70 22.22 9.78
N GLU A 245 19.51 22.81 9.81
CA GLU A 245 19.28 24.25 9.95
C GLU A 245 18.98 24.68 11.41
N ALA A 246 18.86 23.72 12.34
CA ALA A 246 18.56 23.92 13.77
C ALA A 246 19.77 23.55 14.64
#